data_AF-A0A182ZJJ7-F1
#
_entry.id   AF-A0A182ZJJ7-F1
#
_cell.length_a   1.000
_cell.length_b   1.000
_cell.length_c   1.000
_cell.angle_alpha   90.00
_cell.angle_beta   90.00
_cell.angle_gamma   90.00
#
_symmetry.space_group_name_H-M   'P 1'
#
loop_
_entity.id
_entity.type
_entity.pdbx_description
1 polymer ?
#
loop_
_entity_poly.entity_id
_entity_poly.type
_entity_poly.pdbx_seq_one_letter_code
_entity_poly.pdbx_strand_id
1 'polypeptide(L)'
;MLLSPPGPMLGTVEDFWSLVWSENSRLIAMLCRIVERCQNQSYKYWPEVGECLDVDDVIIKTDVEDDRGTHIIRKIGLRHMKTGERRDVIHLQFLSWPDNSLPCLPTFLTFWKTFRKYKCPSSGLPIIHCRLAHVTY
;
A
#
# COMPACT_ATOMS: atom_id res chain seq x y z
N MET A 1 18.45 0.25 1.58
CA MET A 1 17.82 -1.07 1.36
C MET A 1 16.32 -0.82 1.32
N LEU A 2 15.66 -1.05 0.18
CA LEU A 2 14.20 -0.98 0.05
C LEU A 2 13.69 -2.42 0.16
N LEU A 3 12.81 -2.71 1.11
CA LEU A 3 12.18 -4.03 1.19
C LEU A 3 11.15 -4.12 0.05
N SER A 4 11.27 -5.13 -0.80
CA SER A 4 10.33 -5.45 -1.87
C SER A 4 9.67 -6.81 -1.60
N PRO A 5 8.86 -6.94 -0.53
CA PRO A 5 8.13 -8.18 -0.27
C PRO A 5 7.13 -8.46 -1.41
N PRO A 6 6.80 -9.73 -1.69
CA PRO A 6 5.67 -10.06 -2.56
C PRO A 6 4.40 -9.39 -2.01
N GLY A 7 3.50 -8.96 -2.90
CA GLY A 7 2.24 -8.32 -2.49
C GLY A 7 1.43 -9.21 -1.52
N PRO A 8 0.56 -8.64 -0.66
CA PRO A 8 -0.19 -9.43 0.31
C PRO A 8 -1.16 -10.40 -0.37
N MET A 9 -1.16 -11.63 0.13
CA MET A 9 -2.10 -12.71 -0.17
C MET A 9 -3.25 -12.69 0.83
N LEU A 10 -4.39 -13.33 0.53
CA LEU A 10 -5.54 -13.39 1.45
C LEU A 10 -5.15 -13.88 2.86
N GLY A 11 -4.18 -14.80 2.96
CA GLY A 11 -3.67 -15.31 4.23
C GLY A 11 -2.54 -14.50 4.88
N THR A 12 -2.09 -13.39 4.27
CA THR A 12 -0.96 -12.58 4.78
C THR A 12 -1.30 -11.09 4.94
N VAL A 13 -2.58 -10.74 4.86
CA VAL A 13 -3.05 -9.35 5.10
C VAL A 13 -2.69 -8.89 6.51
N GLU A 14 -2.89 -9.76 7.51
CA GLU A 14 -2.56 -9.48 8.90
C GLU A 14 -1.04 -9.25 9.06
N ASP A 15 -0.22 -10.20 8.59
CA ASP A 15 1.25 -10.09 8.61
C ASP A 15 1.75 -8.79 7.94
N PHE A 16 1.12 -8.38 6.84
CA PHE A 16 1.47 -7.15 6.13
C PHE A 16 1.25 -5.91 7.03
N TRP A 17 0.12 -5.83 7.72
CA TRP A 17 -0.14 -4.69 8.61
C TRP A 17 0.67 -4.75 9.89
N SER A 18 0.94 -5.94 10.43
CA SER A 18 1.85 -6.12 11.56
C SER A 18 3.26 -5.66 11.21
N LEU A 19 3.74 -5.89 9.97
CA LEU A 19 4.98 -5.33 9.44
C LEU A 19 4.94 -3.79 9.30
N VAL A 20 3.86 -3.24 8.73
CA VAL A 20 3.68 -1.78 8.61
C VAL A 20 3.76 -1.11 9.99
N TRP A 21 3.13 -1.73 10.99
CA TRP A 21 3.17 -1.28 12.36
C TRP A 21 4.56 -1.45 12.99
N SER A 22 5.18 -2.62 12.94
CA SER A 22 6.48 -2.85 13.59
C SER A 22 7.57 -1.92 13.06
N GLU A 23 7.60 -1.70 11.74
CA GLU A 23 8.59 -0.86 11.07
C GLU A 23 8.28 0.64 11.19
N ASN A 24 7.16 1.05 11.80
CA ASN A 24 6.68 2.44 11.81
C ASN A 24 6.65 3.03 10.39
N SER A 25 6.26 2.22 9.40
CA SER A 25 6.16 2.67 8.03
C SER A 25 4.96 3.61 7.87
N ARG A 26 5.18 4.77 7.25
CA ARG A 26 4.15 5.81 7.04
C ARG A 26 3.77 5.97 5.56
N LEU A 27 4.39 5.20 4.69
CA LEU A 27 4.22 5.31 3.25
C LEU A 27 4.30 3.93 2.60
N ILE A 28 3.25 3.55 1.90
CA ILE A 28 3.16 2.34 1.09
C ILE A 28 3.07 2.76 -0.38
N ALA A 29 3.90 2.20 -1.24
CA ALA A 29 3.80 2.33 -2.69
C ALA A 29 3.43 0.98 -3.31
N MET A 30 2.26 0.92 -3.94
CA MET A 30 1.76 -0.25 -4.65
C MET A 30 1.87 -0.01 -6.15
N LEU A 31 2.65 -0.83 -6.86
CA LEU A 31 2.96 -0.65 -8.28
C LEU A 31 2.13 -1.54 -9.22
N CYS A 32 0.98 -2.03 -8.75
CA CYS A 32 0.09 -2.93 -9.49
C CYS A 32 -1.40 -2.61 -9.23
N ARG A 33 -2.27 -3.16 -10.09
CA ARG A 33 -3.73 -3.20 -9.85
C ARG A 33 -4.10 -4.46 -9.05
N ILE A 34 -5.26 -4.44 -8.40
CA ILE A 34 -5.81 -5.60 -7.64
C ILE A 34 -6.22 -6.71 -8.63
N VAL A 35 -6.97 -6.35 -9.67
CA VAL A 35 -7.38 -7.26 -10.75
C VAL A 35 -6.81 -6.76 -12.07
N GLU A 36 -6.11 -7.64 -12.79
CA GLU A 36 -5.73 -7.41 -14.20
C GLU A 36 -6.14 -8.64 -15.01
N ARG A 37 -6.77 -8.42 -16.17
CA ARG A 37 -7.18 -9.49 -17.10
C ARG A 37 -8.02 -10.61 -16.46
N CYS A 38 -8.92 -10.26 -15.53
CA CYS A 38 -9.76 -11.21 -14.79
C CYS A 38 -8.97 -12.18 -13.88
N GLN A 39 -7.72 -11.87 -13.55
CA GLN A 39 -6.90 -12.60 -12.58
C GLN A 39 -6.54 -11.68 -11.40
N ASN A 40 -6.55 -12.22 -10.18
CA ASN A 40 -6.14 -11.50 -8.98
C ASN A 40 -4.62 -11.32 -8.99
N GLN A 41 -4.14 -10.10 -9.24
CA GLN A 41 -2.71 -9.75 -9.21
C GLN A 41 -2.24 -9.36 -7.80
N SER A 42 -3.17 -8.90 -6.96
CA SER A 42 -2.97 -8.59 -5.55
C SER A 42 -4.31 -8.69 -4.82
N TYR A 43 -4.32 -9.02 -3.54
CA TYR A 43 -5.52 -8.96 -2.72
C TYR A 43 -5.68 -7.56 -2.15
N LYS A 44 -6.92 -7.06 -2.08
CA LYS A 44 -7.22 -5.84 -1.35
C LYS A 44 -6.95 -6.10 0.13
N TYR A 45 -5.99 -5.38 0.69
CA TYR A 45 -5.56 -5.53 2.08
C TYR A 45 -5.94 -4.33 2.95
N TRP A 46 -6.63 -3.33 2.40
CA TRP A 46 -7.13 -2.17 3.14
C TRP A 46 -8.67 -2.17 3.12
N PRO A 47 -9.34 -1.67 4.18
CA PRO A 47 -10.80 -1.59 4.23
C PRO A 47 -11.34 -0.53 3.26
N GLU A 48 -12.63 -0.57 2.94
CA GLU A 48 -13.28 0.54 2.22
C GLU A 48 -13.25 1.84 3.03
N VAL A 49 -13.47 2.97 2.36
CA VAL A 49 -13.56 4.27 3.03
C VAL A 49 -14.68 4.22 4.08
N GLY A 50 -14.35 4.53 5.32
CA GLY A 50 -15.29 4.50 6.45
C GLY A 50 -15.40 3.14 7.15
N GLU A 51 -14.87 2.07 6.57
CA GLU A 51 -14.80 0.74 7.19
C GLU A 51 -13.49 0.55 7.97
N CYS A 52 -13.47 -0.48 8.83
CA CYS A 52 -12.34 -0.85 9.64
C CYS A 52 -11.94 -2.31 9.40
N LEU A 53 -10.65 -2.59 9.54
CA LEU A 53 -10.08 -3.93 9.61
C LEU A 53 -9.32 -4.04 10.95
N ASP A 54 -9.62 -5.08 11.71
CA ASP A 54 -8.90 -5.38 12.96
C ASP A 54 -7.78 -6.37 12.66
N VAL A 55 -6.55 -6.02 13.02
CA VAL A 55 -5.36 -6.89 12.91
C VAL A 55 -4.65 -6.86 14.25
N ASP A 56 -4.60 -8.01 14.93
CA ASP A 56 -4.08 -8.13 16.29
C ASP A 56 -4.70 -7.06 17.24
N ASP A 57 -3.87 -6.19 17.80
CA ASP A 57 -4.27 -5.07 18.67
C ASP A 57 -4.39 -3.73 17.91
N VAL A 58 -4.38 -3.73 16.58
CA VAL A 58 -4.37 -2.52 15.74
C VAL A 58 -5.63 -2.45 14.87
N ILE A 59 -6.39 -1.37 15.01
CA ILE A 59 -7.49 -1.03 14.10
C ILE A 59 -6.92 -0.25 12.92
N ILE A 60 -7.21 -0.71 11.71
CA ILE A 60 -6.87 -0.05 10.45
C ILE A 60 -8.15 0.53 9.85
N LYS A 61 -8.13 1.79 9.46
CA LYS A 61 -9.28 2.49 8.88
C LYS A 61 -8.86 3.30 7.66
N THR A 62 -9.58 3.17 6.56
CA THR A 62 -9.40 4.05 5.40
C THR A 62 -10.23 5.31 5.61
N ASP A 63 -9.56 6.45 5.78
CA ASP A 63 -10.22 7.73 6.03
C ASP A 63 -10.58 8.44 4.72
N VAL A 64 -9.69 8.37 3.73
CA VAL A 64 -9.84 9.06 2.43
C VAL A 64 -9.29 8.17 1.33
N GLU A 65 -9.98 8.17 0.19
CA GLU A 65 -9.49 7.66 -1.09
C GLU A 65 -9.63 8.76 -2.15
N ASP A 66 -8.57 9.00 -2.90
CA ASP A 66 -8.47 10.09 -3.88
C ASP A 66 -7.86 9.55 -5.18
N ASP A 67 -8.72 9.32 -6.18
CA ASP A 67 -8.33 8.83 -7.51
C ASP A 67 -7.89 9.98 -8.42
N ARG A 68 -6.61 9.95 -8.84
CA ARG A 68 -5.99 10.94 -9.74
C ARG A 68 -5.88 10.43 -11.18
N GLY A 69 -6.56 9.34 -11.52
CA GLY A 69 -6.56 8.66 -12.81
C GLY A 69 -5.30 7.85 -13.11
N THR A 70 -4.12 8.38 -12.81
CA THR A 70 -2.83 7.67 -12.96
C THR A 70 -2.40 6.92 -11.72
N HIS A 71 -2.88 7.36 -10.55
CA HIS A 71 -2.60 6.78 -9.26
C HIS A 71 -3.73 7.11 -8.29
N ILE A 72 -3.89 6.26 -7.28
CA ILE A 72 -4.82 6.46 -6.16
C ILE A 72 -4.01 6.76 -4.91
N ILE A 73 -4.46 7.74 -4.14
CA ILE A 73 -3.90 8.08 -2.83
C ILE A 73 -4.94 7.72 -1.79
N ARG A 74 -4.55 6.95 -0.77
CA ARG A 74 -5.37 6.71 0.42
C ARG A 74 -4.68 7.19 1.67
N LYS A 75 -5.47 7.78 2.56
CA LYS A 75 -5.06 8.04 3.93
C LYS A 75 -5.65 6.94 4.82
N ILE A 76 -4.79 6.18 5.47
CA ILE A 76 -5.17 5.06 6.31
C ILE A 76 -4.71 5.35 7.73
N GLY A 77 -5.65 5.39 8.66
CA GLY A 77 -5.39 5.56 10.09
C GLY A 77 -5.20 4.20 10.77
N LEU A 78 -4.19 4.09 11.61
CA LEU A 78 -3.89 2.93 12.44
C LEU A 78 -4.02 3.34 13.90
N ARG A 79 -4.70 2.54 14.71
CA ARG A 79 -4.87 2.78 16.15
C ARG A 79 -4.59 1.52 16.95
N HIS A 80 -3.57 1.56 17.80
CA HIS A 80 -3.30 0.48 18.74
C HIS A 80 -4.27 0.56 19.93
N MET A 81 -4.99 -0.51 20.19
CA MET A 81 -6.11 -0.55 21.12
C MET A 81 -5.67 -0.53 22.58
N LYS A 82 -4.53 -1.14 22.89
CA LYS A 82 -4.01 -1.20 24.27
C LYS A 82 -3.29 0.09 24.70
N THR A 83 -2.57 0.72 23.79
CA THR A 83 -1.74 1.92 24.09
C THR A 83 -2.40 3.22 23.66
N GLY A 84 -3.40 3.18 22.78
CA GLY A 84 -4.01 4.35 22.18
C GLY A 84 -3.13 5.06 21.14
N GLU A 85 -1.95 4.51 20.81
CA GLU A 85 -1.05 5.09 19.81
C GLU A 85 -1.74 5.15 18.44
N ARG A 86 -1.62 6.30 17.76
CA ARG A 86 -2.20 6.55 16.44
C ARG A 86 -1.14 6.83 15.39
N ARG A 87 -1.34 6.27 14.19
CA ARG A 87 -0.45 6.47 13.05
C ARG A 87 -1.24 6.69 11.78
N ASP A 88 -0.83 7.67 10.98
CA ASP A 88 -1.34 7.85 9.62
C ASP A 88 -0.36 7.22 8.63
N VAL A 89 -0.89 6.42 7.70
CA VAL A 89 -0.17 5.81 6.58
C VAL A 89 -0.73 6.35 5.27
N ILE A 90 0.16 6.81 4.39
CA ILE A 90 -0.20 7.14 3.02
C ILE A 90 -0.01 5.90 2.16
N HIS A 91 -1.08 5.44 1.52
CA HIS A 91 -1.02 4.37 0.52
C HIS A 91 -1.14 4.98 -0.86
N LEU A 92 -0.12 4.77 -1.70
CA LEU A 92 0.00 5.32 -3.03
C LEU A 92 0.01 4.19 -4.05
N GLN A 93 -1.08 4.02 -4.80
CA GLN A 93 -1.22 2.96 -5.79
C GLN A 93 -1.05 3.50 -7.20
N PHE A 94 -0.07 3.02 -7.95
CA PHE A 94 0.12 3.36 -9.36
C PHE A 94 -0.76 2.49 -10.26
N LEU A 95 -1.59 3.11 -11.09
CA LEU A 95 -2.56 2.42 -11.96
C LEU A 95 -2.12 2.29 -13.42
N SER A 96 -1.16 3.12 -13.84
CA SER A 96 -0.75 3.24 -15.25
C SER A 96 0.49 2.42 -15.59
N TRP A 97 0.74 1.31 -14.89
CA TRP A 97 1.80 0.37 -15.26
C TRP A 97 1.26 -0.63 -16.29
N PRO A 98 1.75 -0.63 -17.54
CA PRO A 98 1.28 -1.56 -18.56
C PRO A 98 1.96 -2.93 -18.42
N ASP A 99 1.24 -4.00 -18.79
CA ASP A 99 1.81 -5.35 -18.78
C ASP A 99 3.00 -5.47 -19.73
N ASN A 100 4.06 -6.13 -19.27
CA ASN A 100 5.29 -6.44 -20.03
C ASN A 100 5.98 -5.24 -20.69
N SER A 101 5.73 -4.02 -20.19
CA SER A 101 6.35 -2.80 -20.73
C SER A 101 6.63 -1.78 -19.62
N LEU A 102 7.50 -0.83 -19.94
CA LEU A 102 7.82 0.28 -19.05
C LEU A 102 6.64 1.26 -18.98
N PRO A 103 6.36 1.86 -17.81
CA PRO A 103 5.35 2.91 -17.71
C PRO A 103 5.79 4.14 -18.50
N CYS A 104 4.79 4.90 -18.96
CA CYS A 104 5.03 6.20 -19.60
C CYS A 104 5.80 7.12 -18.64
N LEU A 105 6.96 7.63 -19.05
CA LEU A 105 7.86 8.38 -18.17
C LEU A 105 7.17 9.58 -17.48
N PRO A 106 6.37 10.42 -18.17
CA PRO A 106 5.61 11.48 -17.51
C PRO A 106 4.69 11.00 -16.37
N THR A 107 3.95 9.91 -16.55
CA THR A 107 3.00 9.43 -15.53
C THR A 107 3.76 8.85 -14.33
N PHE A 108 4.83 8.10 -14.58
CA PHE A 108 5.69 7.58 -13.52
C PHE A 108 6.40 8.70 -12.74
N LEU A 109 6.87 9.75 -13.42
CA LEU A 109 7.48 10.91 -12.77
C LEU A 109 6.49 11.66 -11.88
N THR A 110 5.22 11.79 -12.30
CA THR A 110 4.17 12.39 -11.46
C THR A 110 3.95 11.56 -10.19
N PHE A 111 3.81 10.24 -10.33
CA PHE A 111 3.73 9.32 -9.20
C PHE A 111 4.94 9.44 -8.27
N TRP A 112 6.16 9.45 -8.83
CA TRP A 112 7.39 9.54 -8.05
C TRP A 112 7.53 10.88 -7.29
N LYS A 113 7.10 11.98 -7.90
CA LYS A 113 7.04 13.29 -7.22
C LYS A 113 6.07 13.24 -6.04
N THR A 114 4.90 12.62 -6.21
CA THR A 114 3.94 12.41 -5.12
C THR A 114 4.54 11.54 -4.01
N PHE A 115 5.20 10.42 -4.35
CA PHE A 115 5.89 9.57 -3.39
C PHE A 115 6.93 10.33 -2.57
N ARG A 116 7.79 11.12 -3.23
CA ARG A 116 8.81 11.93 -2.56
C ARG A 116 8.22 13.01 -1.65
N LYS A 117 7.06 13.58 -2.02
CA LYS A 117 6.34 14.57 -1.20
C LYS A 117 5.86 13.97 0.13
N TYR A 118 5.41 12.70 0.12
CA TYR A 118 4.91 12.03 1.33
C TYR A 118 5.98 11.28 2.13
N LYS A 119 7.20 11.12 1.58
CA LYS A 119 8.30 10.50 2.31
C LYS A 119 8.72 11.39 3.47
N CYS A 120 8.49 10.92 4.70
CA CYS A 120 8.91 11.61 5.91
C CYS A 120 10.29 11.09 6.38
N PRO A 121 11.29 11.95 6.65
CA PRO A 121 12.59 11.50 7.15
C PRO A 121 12.54 10.86 8.54
N SER A 122 11.54 11.20 9.36
CA SER A 122 11.37 10.66 10.73
C SER A 122 10.48 9.42 10.80
N SER A 123 9.94 8.94 9.67
CA SER A 123 9.22 7.66 9.61
C SER A 123 10.15 6.49 9.33
N GLY A 124 9.66 5.28 9.60
CA GLY A 124 10.29 4.06 9.09
C GLY A 124 10.37 3.99 7.57
N LEU A 125 11.02 2.95 7.08
CA LEU A 125 11.22 2.76 5.64
C LEU A 125 9.88 2.64 4.91
N PRO A 126 9.71 3.30 3.75
CA PRO A 126 8.56 3.08 2.90
C PRO A 126 8.48 1.61 2.46
N ILE A 127 7.29 1.03 2.51
CA ILE A 127 7.04 -0.30 1.95
C ILE A 127 6.69 -0.13 0.48
N ILE A 128 7.40 -0.81 -0.41
CA ILE A 128 7.16 -0.77 -1.85
C ILE A 128 6.89 -2.20 -2.30
N HIS A 129 5.76 -2.44 -2.96
CA HIS A 129 5.43 -3.75 -3.52
C HIS A 129 4.75 -3.61 -4.88
N CYS A 130 4.75 -4.69 -5.64
CA CYS A 130 4.11 -4.77 -6.95
C CYS A 130 3.15 -5.96 -6.98
N ARG A 131 3.34 -6.91 -7.89
CA ARG A 131 2.46 -8.09 -8.05
C ARG A 131 2.82 -9.19 -7.06
N LEU A 132 1.89 -10.10 -6.84
CA LEU A 132 2.21 -11.43 -6.33
C LEU A 132 3.22 -12.10 -7.27
N ALA A 133 4.31 -12.63 -6.74
CA ALA A 133 5.16 -13.51 -7.52
C ALA A 133 4.35 -14.78 -7.83
N HIS A 134 4.09 -15.07 -9.11
CA HIS A 134 3.59 -16.38 -9.50
C HIS A 134 4.69 -17.40 -9.21
N VAL A 135 4.57 -18.11 -8.09
CA VAL A 135 5.36 -19.32 -7.86
C VAL A 135 4.67 -20.43 -8.64
N THR A 136 5.09 -20.64 -9.88
CA THR A 136 4.77 -21.88 -10.61
C THR A 136 5.62 -22.99 -10.01
N TYR A 137 4.95 -23.98 -9.40
CA TYR A 137 5.53 -25.28 -9.04
C TYR A 137 5.78 -26.12 -10.29
#